data_AF-A0A914AMY7-F1
#
_entry.id   AF-A0A914AMY7-F1
#
_cell.length_a   1.000
_cell.length_b   1.000
_cell.length_c   1.000
_cell.angle_alpha   90.00
_cell.angle_beta   90.00
_cell.angle_gamma   90.00
#
_symmetry.space_group_name_H-M   'P 1'
#
loop_
_entity.id
_entity.type
_entity.pdbx_description
1 polymer ?
#
loop_
_entity_poly.entity_id
_entity_poly.type
_entity_poly.pdbx_seq_one_letter_code
_entity_poly.pdbx_strand_id
1 'polypeptide(L)'
;MASRRASYTAEFKLIAVKYAEQHGNRAAGREHGVDESMVRKWRRSRTALEKTPRNKRANRIGITKFPDLETQLAQFVKDRRNGGRAVTTVMIRRQARHFAKERGLVDFVGGPSWCHRFMKRAGLSALPWGRKLQMTGRRK
;
A
#
# COMPACT_ATOMS: atom_id res chain seq x y z
N MET A 1 12.09 17.36 -27.29
CA MET A 1 12.07 15.88 -27.23
C MET A 1 11.17 15.45 -26.07
N ALA A 2 10.06 14.76 -26.33
CA ALA A 2 9.22 14.24 -25.26
C ALA A 2 9.99 13.13 -24.51
N SER A 3 10.31 13.38 -23.24
CA SER A 3 10.94 12.37 -22.38
C SER A 3 10.01 11.16 -22.23
N ARG A 4 10.52 9.97 -22.57
CA ARG A 4 9.79 8.71 -22.42
C ARG A 4 9.53 8.47 -20.93
N ARG A 5 8.27 8.27 -20.55
CA ARG A 5 7.91 8.02 -19.14
C ARG A 5 8.64 6.77 -18.62
N ALA A 6 9.59 6.97 -17.71
CA ALA A 6 10.30 5.90 -17.02
C ALA A 6 9.61 5.56 -15.69
N SER A 7 9.81 4.32 -15.23
CA SER A 7 9.40 3.90 -13.88
C SER A 7 10.64 3.43 -13.12
N TYR A 8 10.74 3.78 -11.84
CA TYR A 8 11.93 3.48 -11.03
C TYR A 8 11.53 2.70 -9.77
N THR A 9 12.37 1.77 -9.34
CA THR A 9 12.19 1.01 -8.09
C THR A 9 12.35 1.93 -6.88
N ALA A 10 11.78 1.57 -5.73
CA ALA A 10 11.95 2.34 -4.50
C ALA A 10 13.43 2.43 -4.11
N GLU A 11 14.17 1.35 -4.31
CA GLU A 11 15.62 1.33 -4.10
C GLU A 11 16.36 2.38 -4.93
N PHE A 12 16.14 2.39 -6.24
CA PHE A 12 16.83 3.32 -7.13
C PHE A 12 16.54 4.77 -6.73
N LYS A 13 15.29 5.05 -6.34
CA LYS A 13 14.91 6.38 -5.86
C LYS A 13 15.66 6.74 -4.56
N LEU A 14 15.84 5.80 -3.64
CA LEU A 14 16.60 6.03 -2.41
C LEU A 14 18.10 6.24 -2.68
N ILE A 15 18.69 5.51 -3.63
CA ILE A 15 20.08 5.72 -4.08
C ILE A 15 20.24 7.13 -4.64
N ALA A 16 19.34 7.55 -5.54
CA ALA A 16 19.36 8.89 -6.12
C ALA A 16 19.15 9.98 -5.07
N VAL A 17 18.28 9.76 -4.06
CA VAL A 17 18.09 10.69 -2.95
C VAL A 17 19.35 10.78 -2.07
N LYS A 18 19.98 9.66 -1.74
CA LYS A 18 21.24 9.64 -0.96
C LYS A 18 22.35 10.40 -1.67
N TYR A 19 22.50 10.20 -2.98
CA TYR A 19 23.47 10.95 -3.78
C TYR A 19 23.13 12.45 -3.81
N ALA A 20 21.85 12.80 -3.97
CA ALA A 20 21.39 14.18 -3.98
C ALA A 20 21.59 14.92 -2.65
N GLU A 21 21.55 14.20 -1.52
CA GLU A 21 21.85 14.77 -0.20
C GLU A 21 23.34 15.13 -0.05
N GLN A 22 24.24 14.41 -0.73
CA GLN A 22 25.68 14.66 -0.71
C GLN A 22 26.15 15.67 -1.76
N HIS A 23 25.61 15.59 -2.98
CA HIS A 23 26.12 16.33 -4.16
C HIS A 23 25.12 17.33 -4.75
N GLY A 24 23.88 17.37 -4.23
CA GLY A 24 22.80 18.21 -4.74
C GLY A 24 21.94 17.56 -5.83
N ASN A 25 20.72 18.07 -6.01
CA ASN A 25 19.72 17.46 -6.91
C ASN A 25 20.14 17.45 -8.39
N ARG A 26 20.79 18.52 -8.86
CA ARG A 26 21.24 18.62 -10.27
C ARG A 26 22.36 17.61 -10.58
N ALA A 27 23.29 17.41 -9.64
CA ALA A 27 24.34 16.41 -9.78
C ALA A 27 23.73 14.99 -9.85
N ALA A 28 22.79 14.68 -8.93
CA ALA A 28 22.09 13.40 -8.92
C ALA A 28 21.31 13.13 -10.22
N GLY A 29 20.70 14.16 -10.80
CA GLY A 29 20.00 14.04 -12.07
C GLY A 29 20.93 13.66 -13.23
N ARG A 30 22.11 14.29 -13.30
CA ARG A 30 23.14 13.95 -14.30
C ARG A 30 23.72 12.56 -14.09
N GLU A 31 24.09 12.23 -12.85
CA GLU A 31 24.68 10.93 -12.48
C GLU A 31 23.77 9.76 -12.85
N HIS A 32 22.47 9.88 -12.55
CA HIS A 32 21.53 8.78 -12.70
C HIS A 32 20.67 8.84 -13.97
N GLY A 33 20.88 9.85 -14.84
CA GLY A 33 20.07 10.06 -16.03
C GLY A 33 18.59 10.32 -15.70
N VAL A 34 18.32 11.03 -14.61
CA VAL A 34 16.98 11.34 -14.11
C VAL A 34 16.76 12.85 -14.15
N ASP A 35 15.54 13.27 -14.46
CA ASP A 35 15.18 14.68 -14.38
C ASP A 35 15.29 15.22 -12.93
N GLU A 36 15.86 16.41 -12.76
CA GLU A 36 16.03 17.04 -11.44
C GLU A 36 14.71 17.11 -10.66
N SER A 37 13.59 17.37 -11.35
CA SER A 37 12.28 17.47 -10.72
C SER A 37 11.83 16.15 -10.09
N MET A 38 12.27 15.00 -10.64
CA MET A 38 12.01 13.68 -10.08
C MET A 38 12.84 13.43 -8.84
N VAL A 39 14.13 13.79 -8.85
CA VAL A 39 15.00 13.70 -7.67
C VAL A 39 14.42 14.54 -6.54
N ARG A 40 14.03 15.79 -6.83
CA ARG A 40 13.37 16.70 -5.87
C ARG A 40 12.05 16.12 -5.34
N LYS A 41 11.25 15.48 -6.19
CA LYS A 41 10.01 14.80 -5.77
C LYS A 41 10.30 13.62 -4.85
N TRP A 42 11.28 12.78 -5.17
CA TRP A 42 11.63 11.61 -4.36
C TRP A 42 12.15 12.03 -2.99
N ARG A 43 12.98 13.07 -2.94
CA ARG A 43 13.48 13.64 -1.68
C ARG A 43 12.34 14.13 -0.77
N ARG A 44 11.34 14.83 -1.31
CA ARG A 44 10.12 15.20 -0.55
C ARG A 44 9.36 14.00 -0.01
N SER A 45 9.35 12.88 -0.73
CA SER A 45 8.67 11.64 -0.33
C SER A 45 9.60 10.60 0.31
N ARG A 46 10.78 10.99 0.80
CA ARG A 46 11.81 10.05 1.29
C ARG A 46 11.28 9.10 2.36
N THR A 47 10.60 9.61 3.38
CA THR A 47 10.01 8.81 4.47
C THR A 47 9.01 7.76 3.97
N ALA A 48 8.25 8.07 2.92
CA ALA A 48 7.34 7.13 2.29
C ALA A 48 8.09 6.08 1.44
N LEU A 49 9.20 6.47 0.80
CA LEU A 49 10.07 5.56 0.04
C LEU A 49 10.78 4.55 0.94
N GLU A 50 11.24 4.97 2.12
CA GLU A 50 11.87 4.08 3.12
C GLU A 50 10.90 3.00 3.64
N LYS A 51 9.62 3.34 3.81
CA LYS A 51 8.55 2.39 4.19
C LYS A 51 8.11 1.48 3.02
N THR A 52 8.56 1.76 1.81
CA THR A 52 8.13 1.05 0.60
C THR A 52 9.07 -0.14 0.33
N PRO A 53 8.55 -1.34 -0.04
CA PRO A 53 9.41 -2.46 -0.41
C PRO A 53 10.38 -2.11 -1.55
N ARG A 54 11.64 -2.54 -1.42
CA ARG A 54 12.78 -2.23 -2.33
C ARG A 54 12.43 -2.31 -3.82
N ASN A 55 11.76 -3.40 -4.24
CA ASN A 55 11.44 -3.68 -5.64
C ASN A 55 10.19 -2.95 -6.16
N LYS A 56 9.44 -2.26 -5.30
CA LYS A 56 8.17 -1.65 -5.68
C LYS A 56 8.41 -0.34 -6.43
N ARG A 57 7.82 -0.22 -7.62
CA ARG A 57 8.03 0.94 -8.51
C ARG A 57 7.06 2.08 -8.28
N ALA A 58 5.86 1.79 -7.79
CA ALA A 58 4.82 2.79 -7.53
C ALA A 58 3.93 2.41 -6.34
N ASN A 59 3.58 3.39 -5.53
CA ASN A 59 2.56 3.26 -4.50
C ASN A 59 1.17 3.53 -5.11
N ARG A 60 0.68 2.56 -5.91
CA ARG A 60 -0.66 2.60 -6.53
C ARG A 60 -1.80 2.25 -5.57
N ILE A 61 -1.48 1.99 -4.30
CA ILE A 61 -2.49 1.73 -3.29
C ILE A 61 -3.08 3.09 -2.93
N GLY A 62 -4.14 3.48 -3.64
CA GLY A 62 -4.80 4.76 -3.46
C GLY A 62 -5.48 4.87 -2.10
N ILE A 63 -5.59 6.11 -1.61
CA ILE A 63 -6.39 6.46 -0.44
C ILE A 63 -7.84 6.06 -0.72
N THR A 64 -8.51 5.48 0.28
CA THR A 64 -9.93 5.14 0.15
C THR A 64 -10.79 6.39 0.29
N LYS A 65 -11.95 6.42 -0.38
CA LYS A 65 -12.94 7.47 -0.14
C LYS A 65 -13.51 7.42 1.28
N PHE A 66 -13.40 6.27 1.94
CA PHE A 66 -14.02 6.02 3.25
C PHE A 66 -12.97 5.49 4.25
N PRO A 67 -12.02 6.33 4.71
CA PRO A 67 -10.92 5.90 5.58
C PRO A 67 -11.44 5.39 6.94
N ASP A 68 -12.40 6.09 7.53
CA ASP A 68 -12.92 5.73 8.86
C ASP A 68 -13.69 4.42 8.84
N LEU A 69 -14.45 4.18 7.77
CA LEU A 69 -15.14 2.91 7.53
C LEU A 69 -14.15 1.75 7.40
N GLU A 70 -13.05 1.94 6.67
CA GLU A 70 -12.01 0.91 6.53
C GLU A 70 -11.28 0.65 7.84
N THR A 71 -11.02 1.67 8.64
CA THR A 71 -10.38 1.53 9.97
C THR A 71 -11.24 0.68 10.90
N GLN A 72 -12.53 1.02 11.02
CA GLN A 72 -13.47 0.27 11.85
C GLN A 72 -13.65 -1.17 11.36
N LEU A 73 -13.76 -1.37 10.05
CA LEU A 73 -13.88 -2.69 9.46
C LEU A 73 -12.61 -3.53 9.63
N ALA A 74 -11.42 -2.91 9.51
CA ALA A 74 -10.15 -3.58 9.75
C ALA A 74 -10.03 -4.05 11.19
N GLN A 75 -10.47 -3.23 12.16
CA GLN A 75 -10.50 -3.63 13.57
C GLN A 75 -11.42 -4.83 13.80
N PHE A 76 -12.64 -4.78 13.27
CA PHE A 76 -13.58 -5.91 13.34
C PHE A 76 -12.99 -7.21 12.76
N VAL A 77 -12.29 -7.14 11.62
CA VAL A 77 -11.68 -8.34 11.04
C VAL A 77 -10.53 -8.86 11.91
N LYS A 78 -9.73 -7.99 12.51
CA LYS A 78 -8.65 -8.39 13.44
C LYS A 78 -9.22 -9.07 14.69
N ASP A 79 -10.25 -8.50 15.31
CA ASP A 79 -10.87 -9.07 16.52
C ASP A 79 -11.46 -10.45 16.25
N ARG A 80 -12.14 -10.62 15.11
CA ARG A 80 -12.70 -11.92 14.71
C ARG A 80 -11.62 -12.96 14.44
N ARG A 81 -10.50 -12.56 13.82
CA ARG A 81 -9.34 -13.44 13.56
C ARG A 81 -8.60 -13.82 14.84
N ASN A 82 -8.43 -12.88 15.77
CA ASN A 82 -7.85 -13.16 17.09
C ASN A 82 -8.69 -14.16 17.88
N GLY A 83 -10.02 -14.12 17.71
CA GLY A 83 -10.93 -15.13 18.26
C GLY A 83 -10.96 -16.46 17.50
N GLY A 84 -10.02 -16.74 16.59
CA GLY A 84 -9.92 -17.99 15.84
C GLY A 84 -11.00 -18.22 14.78
N ARG A 85 -11.85 -17.23 14.49
CA ARG A 85 -12.98 -17.38 13.57
C ARG A 85 -12.58 -17.01 12.14
N ALA A 86 -12.97 -17.85 11.18
CA ALA A 86 -12.80 -17.55 9.77
C ALA A 86 -13.63 -16.33 9.37
N VAL A 87 -13.03 -15.42 8.60
CA VAL A 87 -13.71 -14.23 8.07
C VAL A 87 -13.76 -14.34 6.55
N THR A 88 -14.97 -14.53 6.01
CA THR A 88 -15.18 -14.61 4.56
C THR A 88 -15.38 -13.21 3.96
N THR A 89 -15.13 -13.09 2.65
CA THR A 89 -15.34 -11.83 1.92
C THR A 89 -16.80 -11.37 1.93
N VAL A 90 -17.75 -12.31 1.97
CA VAL A 90 -19.18 -12.02 2.09
C VAL A 90 -19.49 -11.37 3.45
N MET A 91 -18.91 -11.90 4.53
CA MET A 91 -19.06 -11.30 5.87
C MET A 91 -18.50 -9.88 5.93
N ILE A 92 -17.31 -9.66 5.36
CA ILE A 92 -16.69 -8.33 5.30
C ILE A 92 -17.61 -7.34 4.56
N ARG A 93 -18.18 -7.75 3.41
CA ARG A 93 -19.09 -6.90 2.64
C ARG A 93 -20.39 -6.60 3.40
N ARG A 94 -20.95 -7.59 4.09
CA ARG A 94 -22.16 -7.40 4.91
C ARG A 94 -21.91 -6.42 6.05
N GLN A 95 -20.80 -6.59 6.76
CA GLN A 95 -20.41 -5.70 7.85
C GLN A 95 -20.12 -4.28 7.35
N ALA A 96 -19.45 -4.14 6.21
CA ALA A 96 -19.17 -2.84 5.61
C ALA A 96 -20.45 -2.06 5.27
N ARG A 97 -21.49 -2.74 4.74
CA ARG A 97 -22.79 -2.10 4.48
C ARG A 97 -23.51 -1.70 5.76
N HIS A 98 -23.38 -2.50 6.82
CA HIS A 98 -23.97 -2.18 8.10
C HIS A 98 -23.33 -0.91 8.70
N PHE A 99 -22.00 -0.85 8.77
CA PHE A 99 -21.29 0.36 9.21
C PHE A 99 -21.54 1.58 8.31
N ALA A 100 -21.70 1.37 7.00
CA ALA A 100 -22.07 2.45 6.10
C ALA A 100 -23.48 2.99 6.40
N LYS A 101 -24.45 2.13 6.70
CA LYS A 101 -25.80 2.54 7.10
C LYS A 101 -25.80 3.30 8.42
N GLU A 102 -25.07 2.82 9.43
CA GLU A 102 -24.94 3.51 10.72
C GLU A 102 -24.37 4.92 10.57
N ARG A 103 -23.46 5.11 9.61
CA ARG A 103 -22.84 6.42 9.30
C ARG A 103 -23.61 7.25 8.28
N GLY A 104 -24.78 6.79 7.81
CA GLY A 104 -25.56 7.51 6.79
C GLY A 104 -24.87 7.61 5.41
N LEU A 105 -23.92 6.73 5.09
CA LEU A 105 -23.19 6.73 3.82
C LEU A 105 -24.04 6.07 2.72
N VAL A 106 -24.92 6.86 2.09
CA VAL A 106 -25.82 6.41 1.02
C VAL A 106 -25.10 5.95 -0.25
N ASP A 107 -23.92 6.51 -0.55
CA ASP A 107 -23.13 6.20 -1.75
C ASP A 107 -22.32 4.90 -1.66
N PHE A 108 -22.36 4.22 -0.50
CA PHE A 108 -21.53 3.05 -0.27
C PHE A 108 -22.16 1.75 -0.78
N VAL A 109 -21.67 1.24 -1.91
CA VAL A 109 -22.16 -0.02 -2.51
C VAL A 109 -21.53 -1.28 -1.87
N GLY A 110 -20.27 -1.21 -1.43
CA GLY A 110 -19.58 -2.38 -0.84
C GLY A 110 -19.43 -3.58 -1.79
N GLY A 111 -19.11 -3.32 -3.07
CA GLY A 111 -18.95 -4.36 -4.10
C GLY A 111 -17.74 -5.29 -3.88
N PRO A 112 -17.63 -6.41 -4.64
CA PRO A 112 -16.53 -7.36 -4.53
C PRO A 112 -15.14 -6.73 -4.77
N SER A 113 -15.03 -5.88 -5.78
CA SER A 113 -13.79 -5.15 -6.13
C SER A 113 -13.36 -4.20 -5.02
N TRP A 114 -14.33 -3.54 -4.36
CA TRP A 114 -14.04 -2.71 -3.20
C TRP A 114 -13.49 -3.56 -2.04
N CYS A 115 -14.14 -4.70 -1.73
CA CYS A 115 -13.69 -5.60 -0.69
C CYS A 115 -12.28 -6.14 -0.95
N HIS A 116 -11.95 -6.49 -2.19
CA HIS A 116 -10.60 -6.92 -2.57
C HIS A 116 -9.56 -5.82 -2.34
N ARG A 117 -9.87 -4.57 -2.74
CA ARG A 117 -8.98 -3.42 -2.53
C ARG A 117 -8.81 -3.09 -1.05
N PHE A 118 -9.89 -3.12 -0.27
CA PHE A 118 -9.87 -2.97 1.19
C PHE A 118 -8.95 -4.02 1.84
N MET A 119 -9.13 -5.30 1.50
CA MET A 119 -8.28 -6.37 2.04
C MET A 119 -6.80 -6.16 1.69
N LYS A 120 -6.50 -5.78 0.44
CA LYS A 120 -5.14 -5.47 0.00
C LYS A 120 -4.54 -4.25 0.72
N ARG A 121 -5.36 -3.25 1.04
CA ARG A 121 -4.97 -2.05 1.83
C ARG A 121 -4.68 -2.38 3.28
N ALA A 122 -5.58 -3.12 3.92
CA ALA A 122 -5.48 -3.51 5.31
C ALA A 122 -4.44 -4.61 5.57
N GLY A 123 -3.75 -5.11 4.54
CA GLY A 123 -2.81 -6.24 4.66
C GLY A 123 -3.50 -7.57 5.00
N LEU A 124 -4.82 -7.65 4.80
CA LEU A 124 -5.61 -8.83 5.08
C LEU A 124 -5.59 -9.75 3.86
N SER A 125 -4.98 -10.93 3.97
CA SER A 125 -5.13 -11.96 2.94
C SER A 125 -6.50 -12.62 3.04
N ALA A 126 -7.14 -12.88 1.89
CA ALA A 126 -8.38 -13.64 1.78
C ALA A 126 -8.18 -15.16 1.99
N LEU A 127 -6.93 -15.61 2.11
CA LEU A 127 -6.60 -17.00 2.31
C LEU A 127 -6.72 -17.36 3.80
N PRO A 128 -7.37 -18.50 4.13
CA PRO A 128 -7.29 -19.09 5.46
C PRO A 128 -5.82 -19.23 5.87
N TRP A 129 -5.52 -18.96 7.14
CA TRP A 129 -4.17 -18.94 7.69
C TRP A 129 -3.53 -20.35 7.81
N GLY A 130 -4.00 -21.32 7.02
CA GLY A 130 -3.55 -22.72 7.01
C GLY A 130 -2.62 -23.10 5.85
N ARG A 131 -2.15 -22.17 5.01
CA ARG A 131 -1.18 -22.45 3.93
C ARG A 131 0.00 -21.50 3.85
N LYS A 132 0.29 -20.77 4.92
CA LYS A 132 1.49 -19.91 5.02
C LYS A 132 2.42 -20.28 6.17
N LEU A 133 2.27 -21.48 6.71
CA LEU A 133 3.16 -22.06 7.71
C LEU A 133 3.91 -23.29 7.16
N GLN A 134 4.48 -23.17 5.97
CA GLN A 134 5.71 -23.84 5.57
C GLN A 134 6.42 -22.80 4.68
N MET A 135 7.75 -22.63 4.78
CA MET A 135 8.59 -21.60 4.14
C MET A 135 9.00 -20.39 5.01
N THR A 136 8.84 -20.46 6.33
CA THR A 136 9.72 -19.70 7.25
C THR A 136 10.28 -20.65 8.31
N GLY A 137 11.34 -21.36 7.96
CA GLY A 137 12.05 -22.20 8.93
C GLY A 137 12.89 -23.32 8.33
N ARG A 138 13.98 -22.99 7.61
CA ARG A 138 15.26 -23.74 7.67
C ARG A 138 16.43 -22.93 7.07
N ARG A 139 17.07 -22.15 7.94
CA ARG A 139 18.48 -21.72 7.94
C ARG A 139 18.79 -21.65 9.44
N LYS A 140 19.74 -22.35 10.04
CA LYS A 140 20.85 -23.20 9.58
C LYS A 140 20.68 -24.60 10.18
#